data_AF-A0A521GJ24-F1
#
_entry.id   AF-A0A521GJ24-F1
#
_cell.length_a   1.000
_cell.length_b   1.000
_cell.length_c   1.000
_cell.angle_alpha   90.00
_cell.angle_beta   90.00
_cell.angle_gamma   90.00
#
_symmetry.space_group_name_H-M   'P 1'
#
loop_
_entity.id
_entity.type
_entity.pdbx_description
1 polymer ?
#
loop_
_entity_poly.entity_id
_entity_poly.type
_entity_poly.pdbx_seq_one_letter_code
_entity_poly.pdbx_strand_id
1 'polypeptide(L)'
;MKSYSEAVTESSLRASISVGLRQLAQAIDHNEAELFLSHSAPAQSACEQVSTWLKSHATTYDGRVIDLSWFRHLLAEELDTLRYMIGEKAFWSGNYSDAGRLFNELATRMTR
;
A
#
# COMPACT_ATOMS: atom_id res chain seq x y z
N MET A 1 -14.47 28.64 0.15
CA MET A 1 -14.63 27.20 -0.18
C MET A 1 -13.64 26.43 0.68
N LYS A 2 -14.10 25.57 1.60
CA LYS A 2 -13.20 24.67 2.34
C LYS A 2 -12.66 23.68 1.33
N SER A 3 -11.35 23.71 1.07
CA SER A 3 -10.68 22.71 0.25
C SER A 3 -10.86 21.35 0.91
N TYR A 4 -11.61 20.45 0.27
CA TYR A 4 -11.83 19.07 0.70
C TYR A 4 -10.58 18.17 0.50
N SER A 5 -9.38 18.73 0.51
CA SER A 5 -8.18 18.10 -0.06
C SER A 5 -7.30 17.31 0.92
N GLU A 6 -7.64 17.24 2.21
CA GLU A 6 -6.67 16.75 3.22
C GLU A 6 -7.25 15.74 4.22
N ALA A 7 -8.53 15.37 4.10
CA ALA A 7 -9.11 14.36 4.99
C ALA A 7 -8.73 12.95 4.50
N VAL A 8 -7.80 12.30 5.20
CA VAL A 8 -7.49 10.89 4.94
C VAL A 8 -8.72 10.06 5.29
N THR A 9 -9.11 9.14 4.41
CA THR A 9 -10.21 8.19 4.65
C THR A 9 -9.69 6.76 4.53
N GLU A 10 -10.46 5.80 5.04
CA GLU A 10 -10.15 4.38 4.79
C GLU A 10 -10.06 4.08 3.29
N SER A 11 -10.95 4.65 2.48
CA SER A 11 -10.94 4.48 1.03
C SER A 11 -9.67 5.03 0.39
N SER A 12 -9.17 6.18 0.86
CA SER A 12 -7.88 6.73 0.40
C SER A 12 -6.72 5.82 0.78
N LEU A 13 -6.72 5.26 1.99
CA LEU A 13 -5.70 4.34 2.47
C LEU A 13 -5.68 3.04 1.65
N ARG A 14 -6.86 2.44 1.44
CA ARG A 14 -7.04 1.27 0.56
C ARG A 14 -6.60 1.54 -0.87
N ALA A 15 -6.95 2.71 -1.43
CA ALA A 15 -6.54 3.08 -2.79
C ALA A 15 -5.02 3.13 -2.93
N SER A 16 -4.31 3.75 -1.98
CA SER A 16 -2.84 3.79 -1.97
C SER A 16 -2.22 2.40 -1.86
N ILE A 17 -2.76 1.54 -0.99
CA ILE A 17 -2.34 0.13 -0.87
C ILE A 17 -2.54 -0.60 -2.20
N SER A 18 -3.74 -0.50 -2.78
CA SER A 18 -4.14 -1.21 -4.00
C SER A 18 -3.27 -0.81 -5.20
N VAL A 19 -2.96 0.49 -5.33
CA VAL A 19 -2.03 1.00 -6.36
C VAL A 19 -0.61 0.48 -6.13
N GLY A 20 -0.11 0.58 -4.89
CA GLY A 20 1.23 0.11 -4.55
C GLY A 20 1.43 -1.38 -4.76
N LEU A 21 0.45 -2.21 -4.39
CA LEU A 21 0.46 -3.65 -4.63
C LEU A 21 0.53 -3.99 -6.12
N ARG A 22 -0.28 -3.34 -6.96
CA ARG A 22 -0.28 -3.58 -8.41
C ARG A 22 1.05 -3.17 -9.05
N GLN A 23 1.60 -2.03 -8.65
CA GLN A 23 2.88 -1.57 -9.17
C GLN A 23 4.04 -2.46 -8.71
N LEU A 24 4.03 -2.93 -7.46
CA LEU A 24 5.01 -3.91 -6.97
C LEU A 24 4.90 -5.24 -7.70
N ALA A 25 3.69 -5.76 -7.86
CA ALA A 25 3.45 -7.00 -8.60
C ALA A 25 3.99 -6.90 -10.04
N GLN A 26 3.71 -5.79 -10.72
CA GLN A 26 4.28 -5.51 -12.05
C GLN A 26 5.80 -5.40 -12.02
N ALA A 27 6.37 -4.66 -11.05
CA ALA A 27 7.83 -4.53 -10.94
C ALA A 27 8.51 -5.88 -10.68
N ILE A 28 7.92 -6.76 -9.86
CA ILE A 28 8.45 -8.11 -9.63
C ILE A 28 8.37 -8.94 -10.91
N ASP A 29 7.24 -8.86 -11.65
CA ASP A 29 7.06 -9.57 -12.92
C ASP A 29 8.09 -9.13 -13.98
N HIS A 30 8.46 -7.85 -14.00
CA HIS A 30 9.49 -7.30 -14.90
C HIS A 30 10.92 -7.45 -14.34
N ASN A 31 11.10 -8.08 -13.18
CA ASN A 31 12.38 -8.18 -12.46
C ASN A 31 13.02 -6.81 -12.11
N GLU A 32 12.18 -5.80 -11.91
CA GLU A 32 12.51 -4.42 -11.55
C GLU A 32 12.19 -4.11 -10.08
N ALA A 33 11.93 -5.13 -9.25
CA ALA A 33 11.67 -4.94 -7.82
C ALA A 33 12.82 -4.18 -7.12
N GLU A 34 14.07 -4.38 -7.53
CA GLU A 34 15.21 -3.59 -7.01
C GLU A 34 15.15 -2.12 -7.41
N LEU A 35 14.69 -1.79 -8.62
CA LEU A 35 14.47 -0.40 -9.05
C LEU A 35 13.32 0.23 -8.29
N PHE A 36 12.30 -0.57 -7.94
CA PHE A 36 11.20 -0.15 -7.08
C PHE A 36 11.67 0.17 -5.66
N LEU A 37 12.55 -0.68 -5.12
CA LEU A 37 13.16 -0.52 -3.80
C LEU A 37 14.17 0.64 -3.77
N SER A 38 14.74 0.98 -4.93
CA SER A 38 15.59 2.15 -5.10
C SER A 38 14.74 3.42 -5.10
N HIS A 39 15.24 4.50 -4.49
CA HIS A 39 14.51 5.73 -4.18
C HIS A 39 14.03 6.58 -5.40
N SER A 40 13.84 5.95 -6.57
CA SER A 40 13.54 6.59 -7.85
C SER A 40 12.24 6.11 -8.50
N ALA A 41 11.53 5.12 -7.93
CA ALA A 41 10.33 4.57 -8.55
C ALA A 41 9.04 5.30 -8.08
N PRO A 42 8.11 5.65 -8.99
CA PRO A 42 6.88 6.39 -8.66
C PRO A 42 5.94 5.69 -7.66
N ALA A 43 6.13 4.39 -7.45
CA ALA A 43 5.35 3.60 -6.51
C ALA A 43 5.87 3.67 -5.05
N GLN A 44 7.07 4.23 -4.87
CA GLN A 44 7.54 4.73 -3.58
C GLN A 44 6.62 5.82 -3.04
N SER A 45 5.98 6.64 -3.89
CA SER A 45 5.10 7.72 -3.42
C SER A 45 3.87 7.21 -2.66
N ALA A 46 3.30 6.07 -3.06
CA ALA A 46 2.20 5.44 -2.32
C ALA A 46 2.67 4.88 -0.97
N CYS A 47 3.84 4.21 -0.95
CA CYS A 47 4.45 3.70 0.29
C CYS A 47 4.83 4.83 1.24
N GLU A 48 5.39 5.93 0.72
CA GLU A 48 5.79 7.13 1.45
C GLU A 48 4.58 7.83 2.06
N GLN A 49 3.50 7.94 1.31
CA GLN A 49 2.28 8.56 1.81
C GLN A 49 1.68 7.76 2.97
N VAL A 50 1.58 6.43 2.83
CA VAL A 50 1.15 5.54 3.91
C VAL A 50 2.10 5.62 5.11
N SER A 51 3.41 5.60 4.87
CA SER A 51 4.43 5.72 5.92
C SER A 51 4.34 7.04 6.66
N THR A 52 4.07 8.12 5.94
CA THR A 52 3.88 9.47 6.51
C THR A 52 2.66 9.48 7.41
N TRP A 53 1.55 8.89 6.99
CA TRP A 53 0.34 8.78 7.82
C TRP A 53 0.55 7.91 9.05
N LEU A 54 1.27 6.80 8.92
CA LEU A 54 1.66 5.96 10.05
C LEU A 54 2.56 6.70 11.05
N LYS A 55 3.53 7.47 10.54
CA LYS A 55 4.49 8.24 11.35
C LYS A 55 3.85 9.45 12.04
N SER A 56 2.90 10.11 11.37
CA SER A 56 2.20 11.28 11.91
C SER A 56 0.97 10.94 12.73
N HIS A 57 0.62 9.65 12.86
CA HIS A 57 -0.64 9.20 13.46
C HIS A 57 -1.84 9.93 12.88
N ALA A 58 -1.85 10.06 11.54
CA ALA A 58 -2.88 10.79 10.83
C ALA A 58 -4.27 10.28 11.24
N THR A 59 -5.16 11.20 11.57
CA THR A 59 -6.53 10.86 11.96
C THR A 59 -7.40 10.94 10.72
N THR A 60 -8.15 9.87 10.47
CA THR A 60 -9.11 9.83 9.38
C THR A 60 -10.28 10.76 9.62
N TYR A 61 -11.05 11.02 8.57
CA TYR A 61 -12.27 11.83 8.66
C TYR A 61 -13.24 11.35 9.76
N ASP A 62 -13.36 10.03 9.96
CA ASP A 62 -14.19 9.40 10.99
C ASP A 62 -13.56 9.41 12.40
N GLY A 63 -12.41 10.05 12.59
CA GLY A 63 -11.74 10.16 13.88
C GLY A 63 -10.85 8.96 14.24
N ARG A 64 -10.70 7.98 13.35
CA ARG A 64 -9.83 6.81 13.58
C ARG A 64 -8.38 7.15 13.24
N VAL A 65 -7.46 6.84 14.15
CA VAL A 65 -6.01 7.01 13.92
C VAL A 65 -5.47 5.93 12.98
N ILE A 66 -4.60 6.32 12.06
CA ILE A 66 -3.85 5.41 11.20
C ILE A 66 -2.68 4.82 11.99
N ASP A 67 -2.84 3.56 12.40
CA ASP A 67 -1.81 2.78 13.07
C ASP A 67 -1.38 1.57 12.23
N LEU A 68 -0.25 0.96 12.61
CA LEU A 68 0.34 -0.15 11.88
C LEU A 68 -0.56 -1.39 11.84
N SER A 69 -1.32 -1.67 12.91
CA SER A 69 -2.22 -2.80 12.97
C SER A 69 -3.40 -2.61 12.02
N TRP A 70 -3.99 -1.42 11.99
CA TRP A 70 -5.07 -1.14 11.04
C TRP A 70 -4.59 -1.15 9.59
N PHE A 71 -3.44 -0.56 9.31
CA PHE A 71 -2.81 -0.63 8.00
C PHE A 71 -2.61 -2.09 7.52
N ARG A 72 -2.03 -2.95 8.38
CA ARG A 72 -1.81 -4.37 8.05
C ARG A 72 -3.11 -5.13 7.82
N HIS A 73 -4.16 -4.79 8.57
CA HIS A 73 -5.48 -5.36 8.36
C HIS A 73 -6.02 -5.01 6.97
N LEU A 74 -6.00 -3.73 6.61
CA LEU A 74 -6.43 -3.28 5.28
C LEU A 74 -5.59 -3.90 4.17
N LEU A 75 -4.27 -4.01 4.35
CA LEU A 75 -3.38 -4.67 3.39
C LEU A 75 -3.78 -6.12 3.14
N ALA A 76 -4.11 -6.87 4.20
CA ALA A 76 -4.56 -8.25 4.08
C ALA A 76 -5.92 -8.35 3.36
N GLU A 77 -6.86 -7.46 3.67
CA GLU A 77 -8.16 -7.42 3.00
C GLU A 77 -8.04 -7.06 1.51
N GLU A 78 -7.16 -6.12 1.15
CA GLU A 78 -6.91 -5.76 -0.25
C GLU A 78 -6.26 -6.93 -1.01
N LEU A 79 -5.34 -7.68 -0.38
CA LEU A 79 -4.75 -8.88 -0.98
C LEU A 79 -5.79 -9.99 -1.19
N ASP A 80 -6.69 -10.20 -0.22
CA ASP A 80 -7.77 -11.17 -0.36
C ASP A 80 -8.77 -10.75 -1.45
N THR A 81 -9.09 -9.46 -1.50
CA THR A 81 -9.95 -8.88 -2.55
C THR A 81 -9.31 -9.06 -3.93
N LEU A 82 -8.02 -8.76 -4.08
CA LEU A 82 -7.28 -9.01 -5.32
C LEU A 82 -7.31 -10.49 -5.69
N ARG A 83 -7.03 -11.39 -4.72
CA ARG A 83 -7.08 -12.84 -4.91
C ARG A 83 -8.45 -13.30 -5.40
N TYR A 84 -9.53 -12.76 -4.85
CA TYR A 84 -10.89 -13.06 -5.29
C TYR A 84 -11.19 -12.52 -6.69
N MET A 85 -10.76 -11.28 -7.00
CA MET A 85 -11.03 -10.62 -8.29
C MET A 85 -10.28 -11.23 -9.46
N ILE A 86 -8.99 -11.53 -9.30
CA ILE A 86 -8.14 -12.06 -10.39
C ILE A 86 -8.07 -13.59 -10.40
N GLY A 87 -8.56 -14.23 -9.33
CA GLY A 87 -8.50 -15.67 -9.11
C GLY A 87 -7.16 -16.15 -8.56
N GLU A 88 -7.18 -17.26 -7.81
CA GLU A 88 -5.99 -17.81 -7.13
C GLU A 88 -4.80 -17.99 -8.08
N LYS A 89 -5.03 -18.53 -9.28
CA LYS A 89 -3.95 -18.82 -10.23
C LYS A 89 -3.21 -17.55 -10.66
N ALA A 90 -3.92 -16.47 -10.97
CA ALA A 90 -3.30 -15.22 -11.37
C ALA A 90 -2.68 -14.49 -10.16
N PHE A 91 -3.25 -14.65 -8.96
CA PHE A 91 -2.68 -14.10 -7.74
C PHE A 91 -1.32 -14.72 -7.41
N TRP A 92 -1.23 -16.06 -7.39
CA TRP A 92 0.01 -16.77 -7.12
C TRP A 92 1.05 -16.60 -8.22
N SER A 93 0.62 -16.57 -9.49
CA SER A 93 1.54 -16.36 -10.62
C SER A 93 1.98 -14.91 -10.78
N GLY A 94 1.20 -13.94 -10.28
CA GLY A 94 1.45 -12.51 -10.44
C GLY A 94 2.26 -11.87 -9.31
N ASN A 95 2.89 -12.67 -8.45
CA ASN A 95 3.75 -12.19 -7.35
C ASN A 95 3.06 -11.23 -6.36
N TYR A 96 1.72 -11.26 -6.25
CA TYR A 96 0.98 -10.38 -5.35
C TYR A 96 1.26 -10.66 -3.87
N SER A 97 1.58 -11.92 -3.53
CA SER A 97 2.03 -12.29 -2.18
C SER A 97 3.34 -11.60 -1.82
N ASP A 98 4.34 -11.65 -2.69
CA ASP A 98 5.63 -10.98 -2.49
C ASP A 98 5.49 -9.46 -2.53
N ALA A 99 4.64 -8.93 -3.41
CA ALA A 99 4.29 -7.51 -3.44
C ALA A 99 3.72 -7.04 -2.10
N GLY A 100 2.81 -7.80 -1.48
CA GLY A 100 2.26 -7.48 -0.16
C GLY A 100 3.32 -7.45 0.94
N ARG A 101 4.24 -8.41 0.93
CA ARG A 101 5.34 -8.47 1.89
C ARG A 101 6.28 -7.27 1.73
N LEU A 102 6.72 -6.97 0.51
CA LEU A 102 7.59 -5.84 0.21
C LEU A 102 6.91 -4.50 0.55
N PHE A 103 5.62 -4.36 0.24
CA PHE A 103 4.86 -3.15 0.56
C PHE A 103 4.85 -2.90 2.08
N ASN A 104 4.55 -3.93 2.88
CA ASN A 104 4.59 -3.82 4.34
C ASN A 104 6.00 -3.50 4.86
N GLU A 105 7.06 -4.10 4.30
CA GLU A 105 8.44 -3.80 4.68
C GLU A 105 8.84 -2.35 4.35
N LEU A 106 8.49 -1.85 3.17
CA LEU A 106 8.74 -0.46 2.78
C LEU A 106 7.99 0.53 3.67
N ALA A 107 6.70 0.29 3.87
CA ALA A 107 5.85 1.13 4.69
C ALA A 107 6.32 1.19 6.16
N THR A 108 6.89 0.08 6.67
CA THR A 108 7.44 0.05 8.04
C THR A 108 8.86 0.58 8.14
N ARG A 109 9.74 0.34 7.15
CA ARG A 109 11.12 0.86 7.20
C ARG A 109 11.17 2.38 7.27
N MET A 110 10.29 3.08 6.57
CA MET A 110 10.24 4.55 6.54
C MET A 110 9.65 5.17 7.82
N THR A 111 8.92 4.39 8.62
CA THR A 111 8.38 4.85 9.91
C THR A 111 9.42 4.82 11.04
N ARG A 112 10.58 4.20 10.83
CA ARG A 112 11.65 4.06 11.83
C ARG A 112 12.52 5.30 11.98
#